data_AF-A0A940KS97-F1
#
_entry.id   AF-A0A940KS97-F1
#
_cell.length_a   1.000
_cell.length_b   1.000
_cell.length_c   1.000
_cell.angle_alpha   90.00
_cell.angle_beta   90.00
_cell.angle_gamma   90.00
#
_symmetry.space_group_name_H-M   'P 1'
#
loop_
_entity.id
_entity.type
_entity.pdbx_description
1 polymer ?
#
loop_
_entity_poly.entity_id
_entity_poly.type
_entity_poly.pdbx_seq_one_letter_code
_entity_poly.pdbx_strand_id
1 'polypeptide(L)'
;MKNIFGLLIVCVISLTSCSKFLEENPQQIAVENFYNTPVEIESGLNAIYETVRYLSTFGGFYTIQHEINTEYMYGRGSFAPMNSYQGLDNTNVGRITDTWNNFYKGVRNANIII
;
A
#
# COMPACT_ATOMS: atom_id res chain seq x y z
N MET A 1 -47.02 -27.09 39.89
CA MET A 1 -46.40 -25.74 40.06
C MET A 1 -44.87 -25.77 39.95
N LYS A 2 -44.15 -26.74 40.55
CA LYS A 2 -42.68 -26.84 40.43
C LYS A 2 -42.16 -26.96 38.99
N ASN A 3 -42.88 -27.64 38.10
CA ASN A 3 -42.46 -27.87 36.71
C ASN A 3 -42.57 -26.61 35.82
N ILE A 4 -43.51 -25.70 36.12
CA ILE A 4 -43.69 -24.43 35.39
C ILE A 4 -42.54 -23.47 35.73
N PHE A 5 -42.13 -23.44 37.00
CA PHE A 5 -41.03 -22.58 37.46
C PHE A 5 -39.69 -22.99 36.83
N GLY A 6 -39.44 -24.30 36.68
CA GLY A 6 -38.26 -24.81 35.97
C GLY A 6 -38.25 -24.42 34.49
N LEU A 7 -39.40 -24.48 33.81
CA LEU A 7 -39.51 -24.11 32.40
C LEU A 7 -39.26 -22.61 32.16
N LEU A 8 -39.71 -21.77 33.09
CA LEU A 8 -39.56 -20.32 33.04
C LEU A 8 -38.09 -19.90 33.22
N ILE A 9 -37.35 -20.60 34.10
CA ILE A 9 -35.91 -20.40 34.29
C ILE A 9 -35.11 -20.76 33.03
N VAL A 10 -35.45 -21.88 32.37
CA VAL A 10 -34.78 -22.29 31.12
C VAL A 10 -35.01 -21.27 30.00
N CYS A 11 -36.23 -20.73 29.86
CA CYS A 11 -36.53 -19.67 28.89
C CYS A 11 -35.73 -18.38 29.12
N VAL A 12 -35.51 -17.98 30.37
CA VAL A 12 -34.71 -16.78 30.69
C VAL A 12 -33.23 -16.99 30.36
N ILE A 13 -32.70 -18.19 30.57
CA ILE A 13 -31.30 -18.50 30.27
C ILE A 13 -31.06 -18.54 28.75
N SER A 14 -32.03 -19.03 27.96
CA SER A 14 -31.94 -19.06 26.50
C SER A 14 -31.97 -17.69 25.81
N LEU A 15 -32.28 -16.62 26.55
CA LEU A 15 -32.24 -15.24 26.05
C LEU A 15 -30.90 -14.55 26.31
N THR A 16 -29.96 -15.20 26.99
CA THR A 16 -28.61 -14.64 27.20
C THR A 16 -27.74 -14.96 25.99
N SER A 17 -27.40 -13.94 25.19
CA SER A 17 -26.44 -14.07 24.09
C SER A 17 -25.04 -13.64 24.56
N CYS A 18 -24.02 -14.41 24.16
CA CYS A 18 -22.64 -14.10 24.47
C CYS A 18 -22.07 -13.15 23.41
N SER A 19 -22.26 -11.84 23.59
CA SER A 19 -21.78 -10.83 22.63
C SER A 19 -20.26 -10.82 22.48
N LYS A 20 -19.52 -11.09 23.57
CA LYS A 20 -18.05 -11.13 23.59
C LYS A 20 -17.44 -12.24 22.75
N PHE A 21 -18.20 -13.30 22.44
CA PHE A 21 -17.69 -14.40 21.60
C PHE A 21 -17.56 -13.97 20.12
N LEU A 22 -18.31 -12.95 19.69
CA LEU A 22 -18.36 -12.44 18.32
C LEU A 22 -17.51 -11.16 18.14
N GLU A 23 -16.75 -10.77 19.15
CA GLU A 23 -15.89 -9.58 19.10
C GLU A 23 -14.59 -9.92 18.38
N GLU A 24 -14.58 -9.73 17.06
CA GLU A 24 -13.39 -9.91 16.23
C GLU A 24 -12.50 -8.67 16.27
N ASN A 25 -11.27 -8.84 16.74
CA ASN A 25 -10.26 -7.80 16.61
C ASN A 25 -9.65 -7.87 15.19
N PRO A 26 -9.51 -6.74 14.48
CA PRO A 26 -8.91 -6.74 13.16
C PRO A 26 -7.49 -7.30 13.24
N GLN A 27 -7.21 -8.34 12.46
CA GLN A 27 -5.86 -8.94 12.38
C GLN A 27 -4.88 -8.07 11.60
N GLN A 28 -5.38 -7.07 10.88
CA GLN A 28 -4.58 -6.10 10.18
C GLN A 28 -4.44 -4.82 11.01
N ILE A 29 -3.23 -4.29 10.96
CA ILE A 29 -2.88 -2.99 11.50
C ILE A 29 -3.73 -1.93 10.77
N ALA A 30 -4.72 -1.38 11.47
CA ALA A 30 -5.49 -0.24 10.98
C ALA A 30 -4.63 1.03 11.11
N VAL A 31 -4.66 1.89 10.09
CA VAL A 31 -3.94 3.19 10.10
C VAL A 31 -4.32 4.00 11.34
N GLU A 32 -5.59 3.96 11.75
CA GLU A 32 -6.09 4.69 12.93
C GLU A 32 -5.41 4.25 14.24
N ASN A 33 -4.89 3.02 14.31
CA ASN A 33 -4.39 2.42 15.54
C ASN A 33 -2.88 2.15 15.53
N PHE A 34 -2.17 2.48 14.44
CA PHE A 34 -0.76 2.12 14.30
C PHE A 34 0.21 3.22 14.71
N TYR A 35 -0.09 4.49 14.44
CA TYR A 35 0.89 5.58 14.60
C TYR A 35 0.91 6.19 16.01
N ASN A 36 0.87 5.33 17.04
CA ASN A 36 0.69 5.75 18.44
C ASN A 36 2.01 5.93 19.19
N THR A 37 3.08 5.26 18.77
CA THR A 37 4.40 5.35 19.39
C THR A 37 5.46 5.90 18.43
N PRO A 38 6.56 6.48 18.95
CA PRO A 38 7.65 6.99 18.11
C PRO A 38 8.23 5.91 17.16
N VAL A 39 8.33 4.66 17.61
CA VAL A 39 8.88 3.55 16.81
C VAL A 39 7.94 3.18 15.65
N GLU A 40 6.63 3.24 15.86
CA GLU A 40 5.65 2.96 14.81
C GLU A 40 5.62 4.08 13.76
N ILE A 41 5.73 5.36 14.20
CA ILE A 41 5.88 6.50 13.30
C ILE A 41 7.17 6.36 12.47
N GLU A 42 8.30 6.03 13.11
CA GLU A 42 9.57 5.81 12.41
C GLU A 42 9.47 4.67 11.39
N SER A 43 8.77 3.58 11.73
CA SER A 43 8.52 2.47 10.83
C SER A 43 7.68 2.90 9.61
N GLY A 44 6.64 3.72 9.82
CA GLY A 44 5.86 4.33 8.76
C GLY A 44 6.68 5.24 7.85
N LEU A 45 7.51 6.09 8.44
CA LEU A 45 8.41 6.99 7.72
C LEU A 45 9.40 6.20 6.83
N ASN A 46 9.99 5.14 7.38
CA ASN A 46 10.89 4.26 6.65
C ASN A 46 10.20 3.56 5.47
N ALA A 47 8.91 3.22 5.60
CA ALA A 47 8.13 2.61 4.53
C ALA A 47 7.84 3.59 3.37
N ILE A 48 7.75 4.90 3.62
CA ILE A 48 7.63 5.90 2.55
C ILE A 48 8.84 5.83 1.61
N TYR A 49 10.04 5.73 2.19
CA TYR A 49 11.28 5.70 1.41
C TYR A 49 11.32 4.54 0.43
N GLU A 50 10.71 3.39 0.73
CA GLU A 50 10.66 2.24 -0.18
C GLU A 50 10.20 2.64 -1.58
N THR A 51 9.14 3.46 -1.68
CA THR A 51 8.52 3.88 -2.95
C THR A 51 9.47 4.64 -3.87
N VAL A 52 10.39 5.41 -3.30
CA VAL A 52 11.34 6.24 -4.07
C VAL A 52 12.63 5.51 -4.44
N ARG A 53 12.90 4.33 -3.85
CA ARG A 53 14.08 3.49 -4.16
C ARG A 53 13.79 2.39 -5.16
N TYR A 54 12.54 2.21 -5.57
CA TYR A 54 12.18 1.23 -6.59
C TYR A 54 12.94 1.48 -7.89
N LEU A 55 13.22 0.40 -8.63
CA LEU A 55 13.87 0.50 -9.93
C LEU A 55 13.10 1.40 -10.91
N SER A 56 11.77 1.45 -10.79
CA SER A 56 10.89 2.35 -11.55
C SER A 56 11.10 3.83 -11.20
N THR A 57 11.53 4.18 -9.99
CA THR A 57 11.74 5.56 -9.53
C THR A 57 13.24 5.90 -9.52
N PHE A 58 13.78 6.42 -8.41
CA PHE A 58 15.20 6.81 -8.35
C PHE A 58 16.16 5.61 -8.30
N GLY A 59 15.64 4.38 -8.25
CA GLY A 59 16.44 3.17 -8.41
C GLY A 59 17.00 2.99 -9.83
N GLY A 60 16.50 3.73 -10.83
CA GLY A 60 17.21 3.90 -12.10
C GLY A 60 16.35 4.32 -13.28
N PHE A 61 15.16 3.74 -13.46
CA PHE A 61 14.37 3.93 -14.68
C PHE A 61 13.90 5.37 -14.84
N TYR A 62 13.46 6.05 -13.77
CA TYR A 62 13.05 7.45 -13.87
C TYR A 62 14.15 8.33 -14.47
N THR A 63 15.36 8.25 -13.92
CA THR A 63 16.51 9.04 -14.40
C THR A 63 16.88 8.67 -15.83
N ILE A 64 16.93 7.37 -16.16
CA ILE A 64 17.25 6.92 -17.52
C ILE A 64 16.22 7.46 -18.52
N GLN A 65 14.92 7.36 -18.22
CA GLN A 65 13.85 7.80 -19.12
C GLN A 65 13.93 9.31 -19.44
N HIS A 66 14.33 10.12 -18.47
CA HIS A 66 14.52 11.56 -18.64
C HIS A 66 15.74 11.91 -19.48
N GLU A 67 16.85 11.20 -19.29
CA GLU A 67 18.14 11.57 -19.87
C GLU A 67 18.39 10.94 -21.26
N ILE A 68 17.72 9.83 -21.59
CA ILE A 68 18.09 9.02 -22.76
C ILE A 68 17.70 9.62 -24.12
N ASN A 69 16.83 10.63 -24.12
CA ASN A 69 16.45 11.37 -25.32
C ASN A 69 17.36 12.58 -25.56
N THR A 70 18.48 12.69 -24.84
CA THR A 70 19.51 13.72 -25.06
C THR A 70 20.51 13.28 -26.14
N GLU A 71 21.27 14.24 -26.69
CA GLU A 71 22.22 13.99 -27.78
C GLU A 71 23.49 13.25 -27.35
N TYR A 72 23.77 13.18 -26.04
CA TYR A 72 24.99 12.58 -25.49
C TYR A 72 24.79 11.15 -24.96
N MET A 73 23.56 10.62 -24.97
CA MET A 73 23.26 9.29 -24.45
C MET A 73 22.52 8.43 -25.47
N TYR A 74 22.95 7.18 -25.61
CA TYR A 74 22.32 6.20 -26.48
C TYR A 74 21.82 5.01 -25.66
N GLY A 75 20.52 4.78 -25.71
CA GLY A 75 19.85 3.64 -25.13
C GLY A 75 20.27 2.33 -25.77
N ARG A 76 20.27 1.28 -24.94
CA ARG A 76 20.58 -0.09 -25.35
C ARG A 76 19.48 -1.04 -24.93
N GLY A 77 19.40 -2.19 -25.62
CA GLY A 77 18.38 -3.20 -25.36
C GLY A 77 16.97 -2.59 -25.42
N SER A 78 16.19 -2.80 -24.35
CA SER A 78 14.81 -2.31 -24.24
C SER A 78 14.68 -0.79 -24.03
N PHE A 79 15.79 -0.06 -24.00
CA PHE A 79 15.81 1.40 -24.02
C PHE A 79 16.22 1.98 -25.38
N ALA A 80 16.79 1.16 -26.28
CA ALA A 80 17.18 1.59 -27.62
C ALA A 80 16.04 2.22 -28.45
N PRO A 81 14.77 1.75 -28.35
CA PRO A 81 13.68 2.39 -29.09
C PRO A 81 13.47 3.87 -28.78
N MET A 82 13.86 4.35 -27.61
CA MET A 82 13.67 5.76 -27.21
C MET A 82 14.51 6.72 -28.06
N ASN A 83 15.70 6.30 -28.51
CA ASN A 83 16.55 7.10 -29.39
C ASN A 83 16.06 7.19 -30.85
N SER A 84 14.93 6.57 -31.18
CA SER A 84 14.28 6.74 -32.49
C SER A 84 13.44 8.01 -32.59
N TYR A 85 13.17 8.67 -31.45
CA TYR A 85 12.33 9.87 -31.35
C TYR A 85 10.92 9.69 -31.95
N GLN A 86 10.39 8.46 -31.96
CA GLN A 86 9.02 8.14 -32.43
C GLN A 86 8.00 8.06 -31.28
N GLY A 87 8.33 8.62 -30.12
CA GLY A 87 7.55 8.46 -28.89
C GLY A 87 7.90 7.18 -28.12
N LEU A 88 7.00 6.75 -27.24
CA LEU A 88 7.21 5.62 -26.34
C LEU A 88 6.66 4.32 -26.95
N ASP A 89 7.46 3.26 -26.92
CA ASP A 89 6.98 1.91 -27.20
C ASP A 89 6.21 1.33 -26.00
N ASN A 90 5.58 0.17 -26.17
CA ASN A 90 4.78 -0.46 -25.12
C ASN A 90 5.59 -0.72 -23.83
N THR A 91 6.87 -1.03 -23.95
CA THR A 91 7.76 -1.26 -22.81
C THR A 91 7.97 0.02 -22.00
N ASN A 92 8.31 1.13 -22.68
CA ASN A 92 8.62 2.39 -22.01
C ASN A 92 7.33 3.09 -21.52
N VAL A 93 6.19 2.87 -22.16
CA VAL A 93 4.87 3.24 -21.60
C VAL A 93 4.63 2.55 -20.24
N GLY A 94 4.91 1.24 -20.15
CA GLY A 94 4.80 0.51 -18.88
C GLY A 94 5.72 1.08 -17.80
N ARG A 95 6.99 1.33 -18.13
CA ARG A 95 7.96 1.93 -17.19
C ARG A 95 7.52 3.29 -16.66
N ILE A 96 7.04 4.17 -17.53
CA ILE A 96 6.57 5.50 -17.13
C ILE A 96 5.31 5.38 -16.26
N THR A 97 4.41 4.45 -16.59
CA THR A 97 3.22 4.15 -15.76
C THR A 97 3.63 3.69 -14.36
N ASP A 98 4.59 2.76 -14.25
CA ASP A 98 5.10 2.29 -12.97
C ASP A 98 5.79 3.39 -12.18
N THR A 99 6.54 4.26 -12.86
CA THR A 99 7.20 5.41 -12.26
C THR A 99 6.17 6.35 -11.63
N TRP A 100 5.15 6.72 -12.40
CA TRP A 100 4.04 7.56 -11.95
C TRP A 100 3.34 6.94 -10.74
N ASN A 101 2.93 5.67 -10.85
CA ASN A 101 2.23 4.97 -9.77
C ASN A 101 3.06 4.90 -8.48
N ASN A 102 4.37 4.65 -8.57
CA ASN A 102 5.22 4.56 -7.39
C ASN A 102 5.45 5.93 -6.73
N PHE A 103 5.63 7.01 -7.50
CA PHE A 103 5.71 8.34 -6.91
C PHE A 103 4.40 8.76 -6.23
N TYR A 104 3.25 8.53 -6.87
CA TYR A 104 1.95 8.82 -6.25
C TYR A 104 1.65 7.93 -5.04
N LYS A 105 2.13 6.68 -5.03
CA LYS A 105 2.10 5.82 -3.85
C LYS A 105 2.96 6.40 -2.72
N GLY A 106 4.13 6.94 -3.03
CA GLY A 106 4.98 7.66 -2.06
C GLY A 106 4.29 8.88 -1.47
N VAL A 107 3.68 9.72 -2.32
CA VAL A 107 2.89 10.89 -1.88
C VAL A 107 1.73 10.46 -0.99
N ARG A 108 0.97 9.43 -1.39
CA ARG A 108 -0.11 8.88 -0.57
C ARG A 108 0.40 8.41 0.80
N ASN A 109 1.49 7.65 0.84
CA ASN A 109 2.05 7.14 2.08
C ASN A 109 2.56 8.27 2.99
N ALA A 110 3.16 9.32 2.41
CA ALA A 110 3.56 10.52 3.16
C ALA A 110 2.37 11.24 3.79
N ASN A 111 1.27 11.38 3.04
CA ASN A 111 0.05 12.02 3.53
C ASN A 111 -0.66 11.22 4.64
N ILE A 112 -0.32 9.95 4.88
CA ILE A 112 -0.84 9.17 6.02
C ILE A 112 -0.11 9.56 7.31
N ILE A 113 1.14 10.02 7.22
CA ILE A 113 2.00 10.33 8.36
C ILE A 113 1.90 11.82 8.79
N ILE A 114 1.63 12.72 7.84
CA ILE A 114 1.45 14.17 8.06
C ILE A 114 0.13 14.45 8.77
#